data_AF-A0A2A5IKZ6-F1
#
_entry.id   AF-A0A2A5IKZ6-F1
#
_cell.length_a   1.000
_cell.length_b   1.000
_cell.length_c   1.000
_cell.angle_alpha   90.00
_cell.angle_beta   90.00
_cell.angle_gamma   90.00
#
_symmetry.space_group_name_H-M   'P 1'
#
loop_
_entity.id
_entity.type
_entity.pdbx_description
1 polymer ?
#
loop_
_entity_poly.entity_id
_entity_poly.type
_entity_poly.pdbx_seq_one_letter_code
_entity_poly.pdbx_strand_id
1 'polypeptide(L)' 'MTDEERKALQEESFQIVKETIDAFFNEGAFEEIYEDAGKSMLILFTVIEKIGEFIYSKTAGERNEKRASYTKKKK' A
#
# COMPACT_ATOMS: atom_id res chain seq x y z
N MET A 1 25.53 0.64 -13.10
CA MET A 1 24.92 -0.38 -12.23
C MET A 1 25.60 -1.69 -12.47
N THR A 2 26.46 -2.07 -11.54
CA THR A 2 27.00 -3.42 -11.43
C THR A 2 25.91 -4.38 -10.93
N ASP A 3 26.14 -5.68 -11.06
CA ASP A 3 25.18 -6.70 -10.60
C ASP A 3 25.00 -6.67 -9.07
N GLU A 4 26.04 -6.26 -8.32
CA GLU A 4 25.97 -6.08 -6.87
C GLU A 4 25.08 -4.90 -6.48
N GLU A 5 25.20 -3.76 -7.19
CA GLU A 5 24.34 -2.60 -6.96
C GLU A 5 22.87 -2.90 -7.28
N ARG A 6 22.59 -3.72 -8.30
CA ARG A 6 21.24 -4.19 -8.62
C ARG A 6 20.64 -5.03 -7.50
N LYS A 7 21.43 -5.95 -6.96
CA LYS A 7 20.97 -6.85 -5.92
C LYS A 7 20.68 -6.10 -4.62
N ALA A 8 21.56 -5.17 -4.24
CA ALA A 8 21.36 -4.31 -3.07
C ALA A 8 20.07 -3.48 -3.18
N LEU A 9 19.81 -2.87 -4.35
CA LEU A 9 18.58 -2.11 -4.59
C LEU A 9 17.31 -2.99 -4.51
N GLN A 10 17.40 -4.23 -4.97
CA GLN A 10 16.28 -5.18 -4.85
C GLN A 10 16.02 -5.57 -3.39
N GLU A 11 17.06 -5.87 -2.62
CA GLU A 11 16.93 -6.21 -1.20
C GLU A 11 16.37 -5.04 -0.39
N GLU A 12 16.82 -3.82 -0.65
CA GLU A 12 16.28 -2.61 -0.01
C GLU A 12 14.80 -2.41 -0.34
N SER A 13 14.42 -2.53 -1.62
CA SER A 13 13.04 -2.42 -2.05
C SER A 13 12.14 -3.49 -1.40
N PHE A 14 12.67 -4.71 -1.26
CA PHE A 14 11.96 -5.80 -0.61
C PHE A 14 11.71 -5.52 0.88
N GLN A 15 12.73 -5.02 1.58
CA GLN A 15 12.65 -4.68 2.99
C GLN A 15 11.62 -3.58 3.27
N ILE A 16 11.58 -2.54 2.43
CA ILE A 16 10.59 -1.44 2.54
C ILE A 16 9.16 -1.97 2.41
N VAL A 17 8.92 -2.87 1.45
CA VAL A 17 7.58 -3.45 1.25
C VAL A 17 7.20 -4.32 2.43
N LYS A 18 8.13 -5.12 2.95
CA LYS A 18 7.92 -5.91 4.16
C LYS A 18 7.50 -5.06 5.34
N GLU A 19 8.27 -4.03 5.65
CA GLU A 19 7.97 -3.11 6.75
C GLU A 19 6.62 -2.40 6.57
N THR A 20 6.29 -2.05 5.33
CA THR A 20 5.00 -1.42 5.03
C THR A 20 3.84 -2.40 5.27
N ILE A 21 3.92 -3.62 4.77
CA ILE A 21 2.85 -4.61 4.95
C ILE A 21 2.69 -4.96 6.43
N ASP A 22 3.79 -5.22 7.13
CA ASP A 22 3.76 -5.57 8.55
C ASP A 22 3.19 -4.42 9.40
N ALA A 23 3.48 -3.15 9.05
CA ALA A 23 2.92 -1.99 9.74
C ALA A 23 1.40 -1.83 9.51
N PHE A 24 0.87 -2.25 8.36
CA PHE A 24 -0.56 -2.16 8.04
C PHE A 24 -1.36 -3.34 8.59
N PHE A 25 -0.80 -4.55 8.57
CA PHE A 25 -1.53 -5.80 8.79
C PHE A 25 -1.10 -6.60 10.03
N ASN A 26 -0.03 -6.19 10.72
CA ASN A 26 0.70 -6.84 11.84
C ASN A 26 1.98 -7.56 11.41
N GLU A 27 2.88 -7.74 12.38
CA GLU A 27 4.16 -8.42 12.20
C GLU A 27 3.99 -9.84 11.64
N GLY A 28 4.73 -10.15 10.56
CA GLY A 28 4.69 -11.45 9.88
C GLY A 28 3.62 -11.57 8.79
N ALA A 29 2.78 -10.56 8.61
CA ALA A 29 1.78 -10.55 7.53
C ALA A 29 2.43 -10.52 6.14
N PHE A 30 3.61 -9.91 6.02
CA PHE A 30 4.34 -9.89 4.75
C PHE A 30 4.61 -11.29 4.20
N GLU A 31 5.16 -12.20 5.01
CA GLU A 31 5.49 -13.55 4.55
C GLU A 31 4.25 -14.31 4.04
N GLU A 32 3.13 -14.25 4.76
CA GLU A 32 1.88 -14.90 4.36
C GLU A 32 1.36 -14.33 3.03
N ILE A 33 1.27 -13.00 2.94
CA ILE A 33 0.75 -12.33 1.75
C ILE A 33 1.69 -12.52 0.55
N TYR A 34 3.00 -12.54 0.77
CA TYR A 34 3.98 -12.78 -0.28
C TYR A 34 3.90 -14.21 -0.80
N GLU A 35 3.66 -15.20 0.07
CA GLU A 35 3.45 -16.59 -0.33
C GLU A 35 2.16 -16.76 -1.12
N ASP A 36 1.06 -16.14 -0.68
CA ASP A 36 -0.22 -16.13 -1.40
C ASP A 36 -0.14 -15.40 -2.75
N ALA A 37 0.71 -14.38 -2.86
CA ALA A 37 1.03 -13.70 -4.12
C ALA A 37 1.95 -14.53 -5.05
N GLY A 38 2.24 -15.78 -4.69
CA GLY A 38 3.10 -16.68 -5.47
C GLY A 38 4.56 -16.26 -5.48
N LYS A 39 5.03 -15.57 -4.42
CA LYS A 39 6.38 -15.02 -4.29
C LYS A 39 6.74 -14.04 -5.41
N SER A 40 5.74 -13.28 -5.88
CA SER A 40 5.91 -12.28 -6.93
C SER A 40 5.73 -10.86 -6.37
N MET A 41 6.82 -10.11 -6.32
CA MET A 41 6.79 -8.70 -5.90
C MET A 41 5.91 -7.84 -6.80
N LEU A 42 5.83 -8.14 -8.10
CA LEU A 42 4.97 -7.40 -9.03
C LEU A 42 3.49 -7.58 -8.69
N ILE A 43 3.08 -8.81 -8.34
CA ILE A 43 1.71 -9.10 -7.91
C ILE A 43 1.44 -8.40 -6.58
N LEU A 44 2.38 -8.49 -5.64
CA LEU A 44 2.26 -7.86 -4.33
C LEU A 44 2.07 -6.33 -4.42
N PHE A 45 2.87 -5.66 -5.25
CA PHE A 45 2.72 -4.22 -5.52
C PHE A 45 1.35 -3.89 -6.12
N THR A 46 0.88 -4.70 -7.07
CA THR A 46 -0.44 -4.51 -7.67
C THR A 46 -1.55 -4.60 -6.62
N VAL A 47 -1.44 -5.53 -5.66
CA VAL A 47 -2.39 -5.66 -4.55
C VAL A 47 -2.36 -4.43 -3.65
N ILE A 48 -1.16 -3.97 -3.26
CA ILE A 48 -0.98 -2.76 -2.44
C ILE A 48 -1.61 -1.54 -3.12
N GLU A 49 -1.35 -1.33 -4.42
CA GLU A 49 -1.92 -0.22 -5.18
C GLU A 49 -3.46 -0.27 -5.20
N LYS A 50 -4.04 -1.45 -5.43
CA LYS A 50 -5.50 -1.63 -5.44
C LYS A 50 -6.13 -1.36 -4.09
N ILE A 51 -5.49 -1.79 -3.00
CA ILE A 51 -5.93 -1.48 -1.64
C ILE A 51 -5.85 0.03 -1.38
N GLY A 52 -4.76 0.68 -1.78
CA GLY A 52 -4.58 2.13 -1.68
C GLY A 52 -5.66 2.91 -2.44
N GLU A 53 -5.94 2.53 -3.68
CA GLU A 53 -7.01 3.10 -4.50
C GLU A 53 -8.38 2.93 -3.82
N PHE A 54 -8.66 1.73 -3.28
CA PHE A 54 -9.92 1.45 -2.58
C PHE A 54 -10.09 2.34 -1.34
N ILE A 55 -9.08 2.41 -0.47
CA ILE A 55 -9.09 3.25 0.72
C ILE A 55 -9.27 4.71 0.34
N TYR A 56 -8.50 5.20 -0.65
CA TYR A 56 -8.58 6.57 -1.12
C TYR A 56 -9.97 6.89 -1.69
N SER A 57 -10.56 6.00 -2.48
CA SER A 57 -11.90 6.20 -3.04
C SER A 57 -12.97 6.34 -1.94
N LYS A 58 -12.87 5.53 -0.88
CA LYS A 58 -13.78 5.57 0.27
C LYS A 58 -13.60 6.84 1.11
N THR A 59 -12.36 7.21 1.42
CA THR A 59 -12.07 8.43 2.20
C THR A 59 -12.32 9.71 1.41
N ALA A 60 -12.09 9.72 0.09
CA ALA A 60 -12.40 10.87 -0.77
C ALA A 60 -13.91 11.14 -0.82
N GLY A 61 -14.74 10.10 -0.85
CA GLY A 61 -16.19 10.20 -0.72
C GLY A 61 -16.60 10.90 0.58
N GLU A 62 -16.10 10.42 1.72
CA GLU A 62 -16.39 11.02 3.04
C GLU A 62 -15.87 12.46 3.18
N ARG A 63 -14.71 12.77 2.60
CA ARG A 63 -14.11 14.12 2.66
C ARG A 63 -14.97 15.14 1.89
N ASN A 64 -15.53 14.74 0.75
CA ASN A 64 -16.43 15.57 -0.04
C ASN A 64 -17.79 15.75 0.64
N GLU A 65 -18.35 14.69 1.25
CA GLU A 65 -19.58 14.79 2.04
C GLU A 65 -19.42 15.68 3.28
N LYS A 66 -18.33 15.53 4.04
CA LYS A 66 -18.01 16.41 5.17
C LYS A 66 -17.89 17.86 4.71
N ARG A 67 -17.14 18.15 3.64
CA ARG A 67 -17.03 19.52 3.09
C ARG A 67 -18.38 20.09 2.66
N ALA A 68 -19.23 19.29 2.00
CA ALA A 68 -20.58 19.71 1.60
C ALA A 68 -21.49 20.03 2.80
N SER A 69 -21.32 19.31 3.93
CA SER A 69 -22.08 19.58 5.15
C SER A 69 -21.72 20.92 5.81
N TYR A 70 -20.45 21.34 5.74
CA TYR A 70 -19.99 22.62 6.28
C TYR A 70 -20.42 23.81 5.42
N THR A 71 -20.50 23.65 4.10
CA THR A 71 -20.92 24.72 3.18
C THR A 71 -22.44 24.89 3.11
N LYS A 72 -23.22 23.83 3.34
CA LYS A 72 -24.70 23.91 3.41
C LYS A 72 -25.24 24.50 4.71
N LYS A 73 -24.47 24.54 5.79
CA LYS A 73 -24.86 25.15 7.08
C LYS A 73 -24.75 26.68 7.12
N LYS A 74 -24.23 27.32 6.07
CA LYS A 74 -24.20 28.78 5.88
C LYS A 74 -25.17 29.20 4.78
N LYS A 75 -26.47 29.14 5.03
CA LYS A 75 -27.49 30.02 4.43
C LYS A 75 -28.64 30.15 5.40
#